data_AF-A0A0J1CHN1-F1
#
_entry.id   AF-A0A0J1CHN1-F1
#
_cell.length_a   1.000
_cell.length_b   1.000
_cell.length_c   1.000
_cell.angle_alpha   90.00
_cell.angle_beta   90.00
_cell.angle_gamma   90.00
#
_symmetry.space_group_name_H-M   'P 1'
#
loop_
_entity.id
_entity.type
_entity.pdbx_description
1 polymer ?
#
loop_
_entity_poly.entity_id
_entity_poly.type
_entity_poly.pdbx_seq_one_letter_code
_entity_poly.pdbx_strand_id
1 'polypeptide(L)'
;YYAAAPVRLGGAKVPHLMPGDSLNLQAAQDTDNGYSVFEQSLLRYIAAGLGVSYEQLSRNYAQMSYSTARASANESWAYFMGRRKFVASRQASQMFLCWLEEAIVRRVVTLPSKARFSFQEARSAWGNCDWIGSGRMAIDGLKEVQEAVMLIEAGLSTYEKECAKRG
;
A
#
# COMPACT_ATOMS: atom_id res chain seq x y z
N TYR A 1 31.84 -57.40 -18.52
CA TYR A 1 31.16 -57.82 -17.28
C TYR A 1 29.69 -57.36 -17.25
N TYR A 2 29.39 -56.04 -17.27
CA TYR A 2 28.00 -55.51 -17.27
C TYR A 2 27.12 -55.85 -18.49
N ALA A 3 27.70 -56.37 -19.57
CA ALA A 3 26.96 -56.86 -20.74
C ALA A 3 26.51 -58.33 -20.60
N ALA A 4 27.06 -59.08 -19.62
CA ALA A 4 26.91 -60.53 -19.53
C ALA A 4 25.75 -60.99 -18.64
N ALA A 5 25.17 -60.12 -17.81
CA ALA A 5 24.04 -60.46 -16.93
C ALA A 5 23.09 -59.27 -16.73
N PRO A 6 22.19 -58.97 -17.70
CA PRO A 6 21.21 -57.90 -17.55
C PRO A 6 20.10 -58.32 -16.58
N VAL A 7 20.19 -57.87 -15.32
CA VAL A 7 19.09 -58.02 -14.35
C VAL A 7 17.99 -57.01 -14.71
N ARG A 8 16.85 -57.53 -15.16
CA ARG A 8 15.66 -56.74 -15.51
C ARG A 8 14.54 -57.10 -14.56
N LEU A 9 13.99 -56.11 -13.87
CA LEU A 9 12.80 -56.22 -13.02
C LEU A 9 11.76 -55.25 -13.59
N GLY A 10 10.63 -55.77 -14.08
CA GLY A 10 9.50 -54.96 -14.53
C GLY A 10 9.81 -53.97 -15.67
N GLY A 11 10.74 -54.29 -16.58
CA GLY A 11 11.08 -53.43 -17.73
C GLY A 11 12.11 -52.33 -17.42
N ALA A 12 12.46 -52.10 -16.15
CA ALA A 12 13.57 -51.24 -15.76
C ALA A 12 14.89 -52.03 -15.72
N LYS A 13 15.96 -51.45 -16.30
CA LYS A 13 17.31 -51.99 -16.21
C LYS A 13 17.87 -51.65 -14.84
N VAL A 14 18.11 -52.65 -13.99
CA VAL A 14 18.74 -52.45 -12.69
C VAL A 14 20.26 -52.52 -12.90
N PRO A 15 21.02 -51.41 -12.74
CA PRO A 15 22.46 -51.46 -12.83
C PRO A 15 23.01 -52.25 -11.62
N HIS A 16 23.54 -53.45 -11.84
CA HIS A 16 24.31 -54.15 -10.81
C HIS A 16 25.73 -53.58 -10.80
N LEU A 17 26.32 -53.41 -9.61
CA LEU A 17 27.70 -52.98 -9.44
C LEU A 17 28.60 -54.19 -9.21
N MET A 18 29.92 -54.02 -9.36
CA MET A 18 30.87 -55.09 -9.08
C MET A 18 31.06 -55.21 -7.55
N PRO A 19 31.32 -56.41 -6.99
CA PRO A 19 31.62 -56.54 -5.56
C PRO A 19 32.82 -55.65 -5.18
N GLY A 20 32.59 -54.62 -4.35
CA GLY A 20 33.59 -53.61 -3.98
C GLY A 20 33.27 -52.19 -4.46
N ASP A 21 32.38 -52.02 -5.45
CA ASP A 21 31.94 -50.70 -5.92
C ASP A 21 30.73 -50.19 -5.12
N SER A 22 30.79 -48.93 -4.68
CA SER A 22 29.68 -48.25 -4.02
C SER A 22 28.99 -47.27 -4.97
N LEU A 23 27.66 -47.37 -5.07
CA LEU A 23 26.85 -46.39 -5.80
C LEU A 23 26.62 -45.18 -4.91
N ASN A 24 27.20 -44.04 -5.27
CA ASN A 24 26.89 -42.79 -4.60
C ASN A 24 25.94 -41.98 -5.49
N LEU A 25 24.63 -42.15 -5.28
CA LEU A 25 23.61 -41.35 -5.94
C LEU A 25 23.63 -39.95 -5.35
N GLN A 26 24.31 -39.03 -6.02
CA GLN A 26 24.26 -37.61 -5.69
C GLN A 26 22.91 -37.06 -6.14
N ALA A 27 21.93 -37.08 -5.23
CA ALA A 27 20.73 -36.27 -5.40
C ALA A 27 21.14 -34.79 -5.28
N ALA A 28 20.62 -33.92 -6.15
CA ALA A 28 20.80 -32.48 -5.98
C ALA A 28 20.18 -32.08 -4.63
N GLN A 29 21.01 -31.72 -3.65
CA GLN A 29 20.55 -31.37 -2.30
C GLN A 29 19.93 -29.97 -2.22
N ASP A 30 20.05 -29.15 -3.27
CA ASP A 30 19.75 -27.72 -3.24
C ASP A 30 18.60 -27.30 -4.15
N THR A 31 17.45 -27.98 -4.11
CA THR A 31 16.34 -27.62 -5.01
C THR A 31 15.30 -26.65 -4.46
N ASP A 32 15.23 -26.34 -3.15
CA ASP A 32 14.15 -25.43 -2.68
C ASP A 32 14.32 -24.75 -1.29
N ASN A 33 15.41 -24.98 -0.57
CA ASN A 33 15.42 -24.75 0.89
C ASN A 33 15.63 -23.29 1.36
N GLY A 34 15.47 -22.30 0.49
CA GLY A 34 15.70 -20.90 0.86
C GLY A 34 15.29 -19.84 -0.16
N TYR A 35 14.84 -20.23 -1.36
CA TYR A 35 14.44 -19.29 -2.40
C TYR A 35 13.29 -18.40 -1.95
N SER A 36 12.27 -18.98 -1.29
CA SER A 36 11.13 -18.24 -0.76
C SER A 36 11.50 -17.21 0.31
N VAL A 37 12.46 -17.55 1.18
CA VAL A 37 12.95 -16.64 2.24
C VAL A 37 13.76 -15.50 1.61
N PHE A 38 14.59 -15.81 0.62
CA PHE A 38 15.34 -14.82 -0.14
C PHE A 38 14.42 -13.85 -0.89
N GLU A 39 13.43 -14.36 -1.64
CA GLU A 39 12.43 -13.56 -2.35
C GLU A 39 11.67 -12.65 -1.38
N GLN A 40 11.24 -13.16 -0.23
CA GLN A 40 10.57 -12.36 0.80
C GLN A 40 11.47 -11.22 1.31
N SER A 41 12.74 -11.50 1.60
CA SER A 41 13.69 -10.47 2.05
C SER A 41 13.91 -9.39 0.99
N LEU A 42 14.05 -9.78 -0.28
CA LEU A 42 14.22 -8.85 -1.39
C LEU A 42 13.00 -7.93 -1.53
N LEU A 43 11.80 -8.50 -1.51
CA LEU A 43 10.56 -7.76 -1.58
C LEU A 43 10.40 -6.80 -0.39
N ARG A 44 10.88 -7.16 0.81
CA ARG A 44 10.88 -6.26 1.97
C ARG A 44 11.80 -5.05 1.76
N TYR A 45 12.98 -5.24 1.20
CA TYR A 45 13.88 -4.12 0.89
C TYR A 45 13.29 -3.19 -0.19
N ILE A 46 12.67 -3.77 -1.22
CA ILE A 46 11.98 -2.99 -2.26
C ILE A 46 10.81 -2.22 -1.65
N ALA A 47 10.01 -2.86 -0.80
CA ALA A 47 8.88 -2.23 -0.11
C ALA A 47 9.33 -1.04 0.76
N ALA A 48 10.41 -1.23 1.53
CA ALA A 48 11.03 -0.17 2.33
C ALA A 48 11.51 1.01 1.46
N GLY A 49 12.11 0.73 0.30
CA GLY A 49 12.54 1.77 -0.64
C GLY A 49 11.38 2.53 -1.29
N LEU A 50 10.25 1.88 -1.51
CA LEU A 50 9.04 2.47 -2.09
C LEU A 50 8.15 3.17 -1.05
N GLY A 51 8.42 2.99 0.24
CA GLY A 51 7.59 3.52 1.33
C GLY A 51 6.23 2.82 1.46
N VAL A 52 6.12 1.57 1.01
CA VAL A 52 4.93 0.73 1.13
C VAL A 52 5.24 -0.48 2.00
N SER A 53 4.21 -1.09 2.60
CA SER A 53 4.43 -2.32 3.35
C SER A 53 4.67 -3.52 2.44
N TYR A 54 5.40 -4.52 2.93
CA TYR A 54 5.64 -5.76 2.20
C TYR A 54 4.33 -6.45 1.79
N GLU A 55 3.33 -6.41 2.65
CA GLU A 55 2.03 -7.05 2.43
C GLU A 55 1.22 -6.34 1.37
N GLN A 56 1.34 -5.00 1.27
CA GLN A 56 0.73 -4.25 0.17
C GLN A 56 1.45 -4.50 -1.16
N LEU A 57 2.78 -4.60 -1.14
CA LEU A 57 3.57 -4.81 -2.35
C LEU A 57 3.38 -6.22 -2.90
N SER A 58 3.46 -7.24 -2.05
CA SER A 58 3.34 -8.65 -2.41
C SER A 58 1.90 -9.16 -2.47
N ARG A 59 0.94 -8.39 -1.93
CA ARG A 59 -0.46 -8.80 -1.70
C ARG A 59 -0.60 -10.08 -0.87
N ASN A 60 0.43 -10.44 -0.11
CA ASN A 60 0.42 -11.63 0.73
C ASN A 60 0.11 -11.25 2.18
N TYR A 61 -1.08 -11.63 2.65
CA TYR A 61 -1.57 -11.38 4.01
C TYR A 61 -1.59 -12.66 4.88
N ALA A 62 -1.01 -13.77 4.41
CA ALA A 62 -1.17 -15.09 5.02
C ALA A 62 -0.62 -15.19 6.47
N GLN A 63 0.36 -14.35 6.83
CA GLN A 63 0.97 -14.33 8.16
C GLN A 63 0.60 -13.09 8.98
N MET A 64 -0.40 -12.31 8.56
CA MET A 64 -0.74 -11.04 9.20
C MET A 64 -1.83 -11.21 10.25
N SER A 65 -1.58 -10.69 11.46
CA SER A 65 -2.61 -10.52 12.48
C SER A 65 -3.40 -9.22 12.25
N TYR A 66 -4.61 -9.10 12.82
CA TYR A 66 -5.45 -7.89 12.69
C TYR A 66 -4.72 -6.60 13.11
N SER A 67 -3.98 -6.63 14.23
CA SER A 67 -3.24 -5.46 14.72
C SER A 67 -2.09 -5.08 13.76
N THR A 68 -1.38 -6.07 13.22
CA THR A 68 -0.31 -5.85 12.23
C THR A 68 -0.88 -5.30 10.93
N ALA A 69 -1.99 -5.86 10.42
CA ALA A 69 -2.66 -5.38 9.22
C ALA A 69 -3.14 -3.93 9.37
N ARG A 70 -3.68 -3.58 10.54
CA ARG A 70 -4.08 -2.21 10.86
C ARG A 70 -2.88 -1.26 10.94
N ALA A 71 -1.80 -1.66 11.61
CA ALA A 71 -0.58 -0.87 11.70
C ALA A 71 0.01 -0.58 10.31
N SER A 72 0.13 -1.62 9.48
CA SER A 72 0.61 -1.51 8.11
C SER A 72 -0.28 -0.61 7.24
N ALA A 73 -1.60 -0.76 7.31
CA ALA A 73 -2.52 0.11 6.59
C ALA A 73 -2.40 1.58 7.04
N ASN A 74 -2.17 1.83 8.33
CA ASN A 74 -2.00 3.18 8.87
C ASN A 74 -0.71 3.85 8.40
N GLU A 75 0.39 3.11 8.40
CA GLU A 75 1.68 3.61 7.93
C GLU A 75 1.62 4.00 6.46
N SER A 76 1.08 3.13 5.62
CA SER A 76 0.91 3.42 4.19
C SER A 76 -0.09 4.56 3.97
N TRP A 77 -1.16 4.62 4.77
CA TRP A 77 -2.11 5.73 4.72
C TRP A 77 -1.44 7.07 5.01
N ALA A 78 -0.60 7.16 6.05
CA ALA A 78 0.14 8.39 6.37
C ALA A 78 1.07 8.81 5.21
N TYR A 79 1.77 7.84 4.60
CA TYR A 79 2.60 8.08 3.42
C TYR A 79 1.79 8.63 2.24
N PHE A 80 0.65 8.00 1.91
CA PHE A 80 -0.23 8.44 0.82
C PHE A 80 -0.89 9.80 1.11
N MET A 81 -1.29 10.08 2.36
CA MET A 81 -1.81 11.39 2.77
C MET A 81 -0.79 12.50 2.56
N GLY A 82 0.47 12.26 2.94
CA GLY A 82 1.57 13.21 2.72
C GLY A 82 1.75 13.52 1.23
N ARG A 83 1.81 12.48 0.39
CA ARG A 83 1.91 12.65 -1.07
C ARG A 83 0.70 13.34 -1.67
N ARG A 84 -0.51 13.03 -1.18
CA ARG A 84 -1.77 13.65 -1.64
C ARG A 84 -1.79 15.15 -1.33
N LYS A 85 -1.39 15.55 -0.12
CA LYS A 85 -1.32 16.97 0.29
C LYS A 85 -0.33 17.75 -0.57
N PHE A 86 0.80 17.15 -0.94
CA PHE A 86 1.82 17.85 -1.73
C PHE A 86 1.52 17.90 -3.24
N VAL A 87 1.09 16.79 -3.82
CA VAL A 87 0.93 16.67 -5.29
C VAL A 87 -0.50 17.02 -5.68
N ALA A 88 -1.46 16.20 -5.25
CA ALA A 88 -2.84 16.31 -5.70
C ALA A 88 -3.51 17.60 -5.22
N SER A 89 -3.40 17.91 -3.92
CA SER A 89 -4.00 19.13 -3.37
C SER A 89 -3.40 20.39 -4.00
N ARG A 90 -2.08 20.42 -4.25
CA ARG A 90 -1.44 21.57 -4.90
C ARG A 90 -1.94 21.74 -6.32
N GLN A 91 -2.00 20.67 -7.12
CA GLN A 91 -2.49 20.74 -8.49
C GLN A 91 -3.96 21.15 -8.54
N ALA A 92 -4.80 20.54 -7.70
CA ALA A 92 -6.21 20.86 -7.60
C ALA A 92 -6.44 22.32 -7.18
N SER A 93 -5.68 22.84 -6.20
CA SER A 93 -5.74 24.25 -5.81
C SER A 93 -5.35 25.20 -6.94
N GLN A 94 -4.37 24.85 -7.78
CA GLN A 94 -4.01 25.68 -8.95
C GLN A 94 -5.14 25.71 -9.98
N MET A 95 -5.72 24.55 -10.30
CA MET A 95 -6.85 24.46 -11.22
C MET A 95 -8.08 25.21 -10.71
N PHE A 96 -8.37 25.07 -9.41
CA PHE A 96 -9.47 25.79 -8.75
C PHE A 96 -9.26 27.30 -8.82
N LEU A 97 -8.04 27.78 -8.59
CA LEU A 97 -7.74 29.21 -8.69
C LEU A 97 -7.95 29.76 -10.10
N CYS A 98 -7.55 29.03 -11.14
CA CYS A 98 -7.79 29.44 -12.52
C CYS A 98 -9.29 29.49 -12.84
N TRP A 99 -10.04 28.48 -12.41
CA TRP A 99 -11.50 28.47 -12.58
C TRP A 99 -12.18 29.60 -11.80
N LEU A 100 -11.76 29.85 -10.56
CA LEU A 100 -12.33 30.90 -9.70
C LEU A 100 -12.09 32.29 -10.28
N GLU A 101 -10.88 32.53 -10.80
CA GLU A 101 -10.52 33.76 -11.51
C GLU A 101 -11.47 34.01 -12.69
N GLU A 102 -11.69 33.00 -13.52
CA GLU A 102 -12.60 33.08 -14.66
C GLU A 102 -14.07 33.28 -14.23
N ALA A 103 -14.51 32.58 -13.19
CA ALA A 103 -15.87 32.68 -12.67
C ALA A 103 -16.17 34.10 -12.12
N ILE A 104 -15.18 34.75 -11.51
CA ILE A 104 -15.28 36.14 -11.04
C ILE A 104 -15.36 37.10 -12.23
N VAL A 105 -14.49 36.95 -13.24
CA VAL A 105 -14.49 37.81 -14.44
C VAL A 105 -15.80 37.70 -15.22
N ARG A 106 -16.33 36.48 -15.35
CA ARG A 106 -17.63 36.22 -15.98
C ARG A 106 -18.83 36.62 -15.12
N ARG A 107 -18.61 37.10 -13.89
CA ARG A 107 -19.65 37.47 -12.91
C ARG A 107 -20.59 36.32 -12.53
N VAL A 108 -20.13 35.07 -12.66
CA VAL A 108 -20.83 33.89 -12.13
C VAL A 108 -20.71 33.87 -10.60
N VAL A 109 -19.54 34.26 -10.09
CA VAL A 109 -19.28 34.41 -8.66
C VAL A 109 -19.02 35.88 -8.37
N THR A 110 -19.82 36.45 -7.48
CA THR A 110 -19.63 37.83 -7.00
C THR A 110 -18.83 37.82 -5.72
N LEU A 111 -17.69 38.52 -5.72
CA LEU A 111 -16.90 38.72 -4.51
C LEU A 111 -17.69 39.53 -3.47
N PRO A 112 -17.51 39.26 -2.17
CA PRO A 112 -18.16 40.04 -1.10
C PRO A 112 -17.84 41.53 -1.24
N SER A 113 -18.86 42.39 -1.20
CA SER A 113 -18.70 43.85 -1.35
C SER A 113 -17.84 44.52 -0.25
N LYS A 114 -17.70 43.85 0.89
CA LYS A 114 -16.87 44.28 2.04
C LYS A 114 -15.45 43.70 2.04
N ALA A 115 -15.08 42.95 1.01
CA ALA A 115 -13.75 42.37 0.95
C ALA A 115 -12.68 43.47 0.86
N ARG A 116 -11.67 43.41 1.74
CA ARG A 116 -10.59 44.41 1.82
C ARG A 116 -9.64 44.35 0.61
N PHE A 117 -9.46 43.17 0.03
CA PHE A 117 -8.51 42.91 -1.05
C PHE A 117 -9.25 42.33 -2.24
N SER A 118 -8.84 42.77 -3.43
CA SER A 118 -9.26 42.15 -4.69
C SER A 118 -8.74 40.72 -4.82
N PHE A 119 -9.29 39.96 -5.77
CA PHE A 119 -8.86 38.59 -6.02
C PHE A 119 -7.35 38.50 -6.36
N GLN A 120 -6.84 39.46 -7.13
CA GLN A 120 -5.45 39.54 -7.57
C GLN A 120 -4.50 39.84 -6.40
N GLU A 121 -4.90 40.70 -5.46
CA GLU A 121 -4.10 41.07 -4.30
C GLU A 121 -3.99 39.93 -3.27
N ALA A 122 -5.00 39.08 -3.17
CA ALA A 122 -5.08 38.04 -2.15
C ALA A 122 -5.41 36.64 -2.71
N ARG A 123 -4.81 36.30 -3.87
CA ARG A 123 -5.10 35.04 -4.60
C ARG A 123 -5.00 33.80 -3.71
N SER A 124 -3.97 33.72 -2.86
CA SER A 124 -3.77 32.59 -1.94
C SER A 124 -4.83 32.49 -0.85
N ALA A 125 -5.32 33.62 -0.33
CA ALA A 125 -6.37 33.64 0.69
C ALA A 125 -7.73 33.24 0.11
N TRP A 126 -8.05 33.72 -1.10
CA TRP A 126 -9.27 33.34 -1.81
C TRP A 126 -9.28 31.88 -2.27
N GLY A 127 -8.11 31.34 -2.60
CA GLY A 127 -7.94 29.93 -2.98
C GLY A 127 -7.72 28.98 -1.80
N ASN A 128 -7.89 29.42 -0.55
CA ASN A 128 -7.71 28.55 0.60
C ASN A 128 -8.85 27.53 0.65
N CYS A 129 -8.59 26.32 0.16
CA CYS A 129 -9.54 25.24 0.05
C CYS A 129 -8.90 23.95 0.60
N ASP A 130 -9.71 23.14 1.27
CA ASP A 130 -9.33 21.80 1.70
C ASP A 130 -9.91 20.75 0.74
N TRP A 131 -9.03 19.87 0.27
CA TRP A 131 -9.37 18.80 -0.66
C TRP A 131 -9.64 17.52 0.11
N ILE A 132 -10.91 17.16 0.22
CA ILE A 132 -11.35 15.88 0.77
C ILE A 132 -11.22 14.83 -0.34
N GLY A 133 -10.31 13.87 -0.14
CA GLY A 133 -10.17 12.72 -1.04
C GLY A 133 -10.90 11.50 -0.50
N SER A 134 -10.73 10.34 -1.16
CA SER A 134 -11.28 9.06 -0.70
C SER A 134 -10.99 8.84 0.78
N GLY A 135 -11.99 8.32 1.49
CA GLY A 135 -11.88 7.90 2.88
C GLY A 135 -10.94 6.72 3.07
N ARG A 136 -10.52 6.53 4.32
CA ARG A 136 -9.73 5.38 4.74
C ARG A 136 -10.61 4.11 4.73
N MET A 137 -10.10 3.02 4.17
CA MET A 137 -10.80 1.74 4.27
C MET A 137 -10.82 1.23 5.71
N ALA A 138 -12.00 0.88 6.19
CA ALA A 138 -12.19 0.28 7.50
C ALA A 138 -11.91 -1.22 7.43
N ILE A 139 -10.96 -1.69 8.25
CA ILE A 139 -10.63 -3.13 8.36
C ILE A 139 -11.66 -3.83 9.27
N ASP A 140 -12.07 -3.14 10.35
CA ASP A 140 -13.15 -3.55 11.25
C ASP A 140 -14.02 -2.31 11.51
N GLY A 141 -15.18 -2.26 10.86
CA GLY A 141 -16.07 -1.10 10.93
C GLY A 141 -16.58 -0.82 12.34
N LEU A 142 -16.74 -1.84 13.20
CA LEU A 142 -17.35 -1.65 14.52
C LEU A 142 -16.35 -1.00 15.49
N LYS A 143 -15.10 -1.48 15.51
CA LYS A 143 -14.05 -0.89 16.37
C LYS A 143 -13.71 0.54 15.95
N GLU A 144 -13.65 0.83 14.66
CA GLU A 144 -13.37 2.18 14.16
C GLU A 144 -14.54 3.15 14.36
N VAL A 145 -15.78 2.66 14.40
CA VAL A 145 -16.95 3.47 14.78
C VAL A 145 -16.95 3.80 16.26
N GLN A 146 -16.69 2.82 17.12
CA GLN A 146 -16.59 3.05 18.56
C GLN A 146 -15.47 4.04 18.90
N GLU A 147 -14.30 3.90 18.27
CA GLU A 147 -13.19 4.84 18.44
C GLU A 147 -13.59 6.27 18.03
N ALA A 148 -14.27 6.44 16.89
CA ALA A 148 -14.71 7.76 16.43
C ALA A 148 -15.72 8.41 17.41
N VAL A 149 -16.67 7.62 17.94
CA VAL A 149 -17.64 8.11 18.93
C VAL A 149 -16.91 8.54 20.20
N MET A 150 -15.99 7.71 20.72
CA MET A 150 -15.21 8.05 21.91
C MET A 150 -14.36 9.31 21.71
N LEU A 151 -13.79 9.53 20.52
CA LEU A 151 -13.02 10.74 20.20
C LEU A 151 -13.89 12.01 20.16
N ILE A 152 -15.13 11.89 19.66
CA ILE A 152 -16.09 13.01 19.62
C ILE A 152 -16.58 13.32 21.04
N GLU A 153 -16.93 12.30 21.82
CA GLU A 153 -17.38 12.44 23.21
C GLU A 153 -16.28 13.02 24.11
N ALA A 154 -15.02 12.64 23.87
CA ALA A 154 -13.85 13.21 24.56
C ALA A 154 -13.48 14.64 24.11
N GLY A 155 -14.15 15.19 23.09
CA GLY A 155 -13.86 16.51 22.53
C GLY A 155 -12.55 16.60 21.75
N LEU A 156 -11.93 15.46 21.41
CA LEU A 156 -10.70 15.38 20.63
C LEU A 156 -10.94 15.46 19.11
N SER A 157 -12.17 15.22 18.67
CA SER A 157 -12.58 15.31 17.26
C SER A 157 -13.96 15.92 17.09
N THR A 158 -14.30 16.25 15.85
CA THR A 158 -15.62 16.77 15.46
C THR A 158 -16.28 15.82 14.46
N TYR A 159 -17.62 15.87 14.38
CA TYR A 159 -18.37 15.10 13.39
C TYR A 159 -17.84 15.33 11.96
N GLU A 160 -17.52 16.57 11.61
CA GLU A 160 -16.95 16.91 10.30
C GLU A 160 -15.62 16.20 10.03
N LYS A 161 -14.70 16.19 11.02
CA LYS A 161 -13.40 15.54 10.88
C LYS A 161 -13.52 14.01 10.76
N GLU A 162 -14.41 13.40 11.53
CA GLU A 162 -14.62 11.96 11.46
C GLU A 162 -15.34 11.53 10.17
N CYS A 163 -16.28 12.33 9.68
CA CYS A 163 -16.90 12.11 8.36
C CYS A 163 -15.85 12.24 7.24
N ALA A 164 -15.05 13.32 7.23
CA ALA A 164 -14.03 13.54 6.21
C ALA A 164 -12.96 12.43 6.16
N LYS A 165 -12.70 11.72 7.27
CA LYS A 165 -11.82 10.54 7.29
C LYS A 165 -12.42 9.33 6.58
N ARG A 166 -13.76 9.24 6.53
CA ARG A 166 -14.52 8.12 5.93
C ARG A 166 -14.94 8.37 4.49
N GLY A 167 -14.79 9.60 4.00
CA GLY A 167 -15.20 10.01 2.65
C GLY A 167 -16.61 10.57 2.67
#